data_AF-A0A944UKA4-F1
#
_entry.id   AF-A0A944UKA4-F1
#
_cell.length_a   1.000
_cell.length_b   1.000
_cell.length_c   1.000
_cell.angle_alpha   90.00
_cell.angle_beta   90.00
_cell.angle_gamma   90.00
#
_symmetry.space_group_name_H-M   'P 1'
#
loop_
_entity.id
_entity.type
_entity.pdbx_description
1 polymer ?
#
loop_
_entity_poly.entity_id
_entity_poly.type
_entity_poly.pdbx_seq_one_letter_code
_entity_poly.pdbx_strand_id
1 'polypeptide(L)'
;MSLQELGNTQEGSEIESTASIPSEDLNITAPGKLRVIKRNGKVVSFEEDKIKIAVTKAFLANESGNAAASERIHRKVEDITKDVQDIFKRRMPSGGTLHIEEIQDQVELQLMRSEEYVVARKYILYREERASERTKDKSQQTTVEAPAISVTKKDGTKVPLDINRLASVVNHACEGLEDVSADSILTESIKNLYDGVSISDMKSALVMSARTKVEIEPNYSFVTARILLDELRSEALTFLGVAEESSHPEMKENYPKAFKAYIDKGIELEMLDPNLKTFDLDKLGEAIDHDRDYQFTYLGLQTLYDRYFIHYQDTRFELPQIFFMRVAMGLSAEEENREDRAIEFYKLLSSFDYMSSTPTLFNSGTLRPQLSSCYLTTIPDDLDGIFGAMKDNALLSKWAGGLGNDWSPVRALGSYIKGTNGKSQGVVPFLKVANDTAVAVNQGGKRKGAMCAYLETWHLDVEEFLDLRKNTGDDRRRTHDMNTANWVPDLFMKRVELGANWTLFSPGEAPDLHDLTGLA
;
A
#
# COMPACT_ATOMS: atom_id res chain seq x y z
N MET A 1 32.19 27.97 -34.66
CA MET A 1 33.35 28.86 -34.46
C MET A 1 33.28 29.32 -33.02
N SER A 2 33.97 28.62 -32.11
CA SER A 2 35.30 28.96 -31.56
C SER A 2 35.26 30.29 -30.79
N LEU A 3 35.41 30.27 -29.47
CA LEU A 3 36.70 30.38 -28.76
C LEU A 3 37.49 31.61 -29.21
N GLN A 4 37.41 32.68 -28.41
CA GLN A 4 38.52 33.53 -27.97
C GLN A 4 37.95 34.84 -27.43
N GLU A 5 38.18 35.10 -26.15
CA GLU A 5 38.72 36.37 -25.64
C GLU A 5 38.56 36.36 -24.12
N LEU A 6 39.69 36.23 -23.43
CA LEU A 6 40.04 36.98 -22.22
C LEU A 6 41.50 36.62 -21.91
N GLY A 7 42.38 37.59 -22.19
CA GLY A 7 43.81 37.51 -21.92
C GLY A 7 44.22 38.21 -20.64
N ASN A 8 45.47 37.92 -20.28
CA ASN A 8 46.45 38.71 -19.50
C ASN A 8 46.22 38.99 -18.01
N THR A 9 47.09 38.43 -17.16
CA THR A 9 48.24 39.09 -16.45
C THR A 9 48.77 38.13 -15.35
N GLN A 10 50.03 37.64 -15.40
CA GLN A 10 51.24 38.09 -14.64
C GLN A 10 50.97 38.42 -13.14
N GLU A 11 51.72 38.03 -12.11
CA GLU A 11 53.10 37.51 -11.94
C GLU A 11 53.31 37.14 -10.43
N GLY A 12 54.23 36.21 -10.12
CA GLY A 12 55.18 36.32 -8.98
C GLY A 12 54.83 35.79 -7.57
N SER A 13 55.56 34.76 -7.12
CA SER A 13 56.31 34.65 -5.83
C SER A 13 56.52 33.18 -5.45
N GLU A 14 57.74 32.67 -5.62
CA GLU A 14 58.73 32.37 -4.56
C GLU A 14 58.59 30.97 -3.93
N ILE A 15 59.63 30.19 -4.16
CA ILE A 15 59.88 28.86 -3.63
C ILE A 15 60.71 29.03 -2.36
N GLU A 16 60.29 28.47 -1.23
CA GLU A 16 61.24 28.10 -0.18
C GLU A 16 60.83 26.86 0.65
N SER A 17 61.77 25.93 0.70
CA SER A 17 62.02 24.91 1.74
C SER A 17 61.08 23.70 1.85
N THR A 18 61.50 22.63 1.19
CA THR A 18 61.14 21.23 1.48
C THR A 18 61.60 20.83 2.88
N ALA A 19 60.65 20.59 3.79
CA ALA A 19 60.87 19.77 4.98
C ALA A 19 60.83 18.28 4.58
N SER A 20 61.90 17.56 4.91
CA SER A 20 62.07 16.13 4.67
C SER A 20 61.03 15.30 5.43
N ILE A 21 60.12 14.66 4.69
CA ILE A 21 59.20 13.63 5.20
C ILE A 21 60.03 12.36 5.52
N PRO A 22 59.83 11.70 6.68
CA PRO A 22 60.51 10.44 7.00
C PRO A 22 60.23 9.38 5.94
N SER A 23 61.27 8.66 5.53
CA SER A 23 61.27 7.66 4.44
C SER A 23 60.39 6.42 4.67
N GLU A 24 59.67 6.31 5.79
CA GLU A 24 58.70 5.22 6.04
C GLU A 24 57.31 5.48 5.44
N ASP A 25 56.84 6.74 5.36
CA ASP A 25 55.49 7.05 4.86
C ASP A 25 55.38 6.94 3.32
N LEU A 26 56.50 7.09 2.59
CA LEU A 26 56.57 6.95 1.13
C LEU A 26 56.45 5.50 0.64
N ASN A 27 56.60 4.50 1.52
CA ASN A 27 56.45 3.08 1.18
C ASN A 27 55.00 2.56 1.30
N ILE A 28 54.08 3.37 1.85
CA ILE A 28 52.69 3.00 2.12
C ILE A 28 51.80 3.19 0.86
N THR A 29 52.23 4.01 -0.10
CA THR A 29 51.46 4.40 -1.29
C THR A 29 51.82 3.66 -2.59
N ALA A 30 52.73 2.68 -2.54
CA ALA A 30 53.13 1.92 -3.73
C ALA A 30 51.95 1.08 -4.33
N PRO A 31 51.72 1.13 -5.65
CA PRO A 31 50.69 0.33 -6.33
C PRO A 31 51.03 -1.17 -6.27
N GLY A 32 50.03 -2.02 -6.05
CA GLY A 32 50.18 -3.48 -5.97
C GLY A 32 50.27 -4.09 -4.56
N LYS A 33 50.20 -3.30 -3.47
CA LYS A 33 50.24 -3.80 -2.08
C LYS A 33 48.87 -3.75 -1.38
N LEU A 34 48.56 -4.79 -0.59
CA LEU A 34 47.38 -4.86 0.27
C LEU A 34 47.60 -4.06 1.57
N ARG A 35 46.55 -3.39 2.03
CA ARG A 35 46.54 -2.54 3.25
C ARG A 35 45.36 -2.93 4.14
N VAL A 36 45.49 -2.72 5.43
CA VAL A 36 44.46 -3.06 6.43
C VAL A 36 44.06 -1.80 7.21
N ILE A 37 42.77 -1.50 7.20
CA ILE A 37 42.15 -0.48 8.04
C ILE A 37 41.94 -1.10 9.42
N LYS A 38 42.69 -0.63 10.41
CA LYS A 38 42.50 -1.03 11.81
C LYS A 38 41.21 -0.43 12.35
N ARG A 39 40.68 -1.05 13.42
CA ARG A 39 39.47 -0.60 14.16
C ARG A 39 39.50 0.86 14.65
N ASN A 40 40.66 1.51 14.68
CA ASN A 40 40.84 2.92 15.05
C ASN A 40 40.99 3.87 13.83
N GLY A 41 40.70 3.39 12.62
CA GLY A 41 40.82 4.16 11.38
C GLY A 41 42.25 4.27 10.82
N LYS A 42 43.29 3.80 11.54
CA LYS A 42 44.66 3.81 11.02
C LYS A 42 44.87 2.73 9.96
N VAL A 43 45.45 3.12 8.83
CA VAL A 43 45.82 2.21 7.75
C VAL A 43 47.23 1.66 8.03
N VAL A 44 47.38 0.34 7.97
CA VAL A 44 48.68 -0.33 8.08
C VAL A 44 48.91 -1.27 6.89
N SER A 45 50.16 -1.64 6.66
CA SER A 45 50.51 -2.67 5.67
C SER A 45 49.90 -4.02 6.06
N PHE A 46 49.47 -4.80 5.06
CA PHE A 46 49.03 -6.17 5.27
C PHE A 46 50.24 -7.07 5.64
N GLU A 47 50.23 -7.61 6.85
CA GLU A 47 51.28 -8.47 7.39
C GLU A 47 50.76 -9.90 7.55
N GLU A 48 51.34 -10.83 6.82
CA GLU A 48 50.97 -12.26 6.82
C GLU A 48 51.16 -12.90 8.20
N ASP A 49 52.22 -12.49 8.91
CA ASP A 49 52.55 -12.98 10.25
C ASP A 49 51.44 -12.74 11.27
N LYS A 50 50.65 -11.66 11.11
CA LYS A 50 49.55 -11.34 12.04
C LYS A 50 48.40 -12.35 11.93
N ILE A 51 48.12 -12.83 10.71
CA ILE A 51 47.13 -13.88 10.47
C ILE A 51 47.65 -15.19 11.02
N LYS A 52 48.91 -15.54 10.70
CA LYS A 52 49.57 -16.74 11.21
C LYS A 52 49.50 -16.82 12.74
N ILE A 53 49.88 -15.74 13.43
CA ILE A 53 49.84 -15.65 14.90
C ILE A 53 48.40 -15.80 15.44
N ALA A 54 47.41 -15.20 14.80
CA ALA A 54 46.02 -15.29 15.24
C ALA A 54 45.46 -16.71 15.11
N VAL A 55 45.74 -17.38 14.00
CA VAL A 55 45.34 -18.77 13.75
C VAL A 55 46.10 -19.72 14.68
N THR A 56 47.42 -19.56 14.87
CA THR A 56 48.20 -20.35 15.83
C THR A 56 47.64 -20.23 17.26
N LYS A 57 47.29 -19.01 17.71
CA LYS A 57 46.67 -18.81 19.03
C LYS A 57 45.34 -19.56 19.16
N ALA A 58 44.55 -19.64 18.08
CA ALA A 58 43.32 -20.42 18.05
C ALA A 58 43.57 -21.91 18.27
N PHE A 59 44.56 -22.49 17.57
CA PHE A 59 44.94 -23.90 17.72
C PHE A 59 45.53 -24.19 19.10
N LEU A 60 46.38 -23.31 19.63
CA LEU A 60 46.98 -23.45 20.97
C LEU A 60 45.97 -23.30 22.10
N ALA A 61 44.92 -22.51 21.92
CA ALA A 61 43.80 -22.44 22.87
C ALA A 61 42.96 -23.73 22.90
N ASN A 62 43.16 -24.64 21.94
CA ASN A 62 42.46 -25.91 21.87
C ASN A 62 43.25 -27.11 22.42
N GLU A 63 44.57 -27.15 22.26
CA GLU A 63 45.40 -28.31 22.61
C GLU A 63 46.37 -28.01 23.77
N SER A 64 46.47 -28.92 24.75
CA SER A 64 47.30 -28.76 25.96
C SER A 64 48.80 -29.00 25.71
N GLY A 65 49.64 -28.02 26.05
CA GLY A 65 51.05 -28.15 26.45
C GLY A 65 52.10 -28.59 25.42
N ASN A 66 51.82 -29.60 24.59
CA ASN A 66 52.75 -30.17 23.59
C ASN A 66 52.45 -29.73 22.14
N ALA A 67 51.39 -28.94 21.93
CA ALA A 67 50.96 -28.47 20.62
C ALA A 67 51.90 -27.41 20.00
N ALA A 68 52.67 -26.68 20.82
CA ALA A 68 53.53 -25.60 20.35
C ALA A 68 54.67 -26.04 19.40
N ALA A 69 55.09 -27.31 19.51
CA ALA A 69 56.13 -27.91 18.65
C ALA A 69 55.56 -28.90 17.60
N SER A 70 54.23 -28.97 17.44
CA SER A 70 53.60 -29.93 16.53
C SER A 70 53.74 -29.50 15.07
N GLU A 71 54.52 -30.27 14.29
CA GLU A 71 54.68 -30.06 12.84
C GLU A 71 53.34 -30.08 12.09
N ARG A 72 52.37 -30.87 12.58
CA ARG A 72 51.00 -30.95 12.05
C ARG A 72 50.26 -29.62 12.14
N ILE A 73 50.39 -28.91 13.25
CA ILE A 73 49.71 -27.62 13.48
C ILE A 73 50.37 -26.53 12.65
N HIS A 74 51.71 -26.51 12.59
CA HIS A 74 52.43 -25.54 11.76
C HIS A 74 52.04 -25.65 10.28
N ARG A 75 51.93 -26.88 9.74
CA ARG A 75 51.45 -27.09 8.36
C ARG A 75 50.01 -26.60 8.16
N LYS A 76 49.07 -26.96 9.05
CA LYS A 76 47.67 -26.52 8.95
C LYS A 76 47.51 -25.01 9.04
N VAL A 77 48.25 -24.37 9.95
CA VAL A 77 48.25 -22.90 10.09
C VAL A 77 48.80 -22.25 8.82
N GLU A 78 49.85 -22.79 8.22
CA GLU A 78 50.41 -22.29 6.96
C GLU A 78 49.45 -22.45 5.79
N ASP A 79 48.80 -23.60 5.66
CA ASP A 79 47.79 -23.86 4.62
C ASP A 79 46.61 -22.88 4.75
N ILE A 80 46.05 -22.74 5.95
CA ILE A 80 44.94 -21.80 6.22
C ILE A 80 45.35 -20.35 5.95
N THR A 81 46.54 -19.95 6.40
CA THR A 81 47.04 -18.59 6.19
C THR A 81 47.24 -18.29 4.71
N LYS A 82 47.76 -19.27 3.95
CA LYS A 82 47.96 -19.16 2.50
C LYS A 82 46.62 -19.09 1.76
N ASP A 83 45.64 -19.90 2.13
CA ASP A 83 44.31 -19.88 1.52
C ASP A 83 43.59 -18.55 1.75
N VAL A 84 43.69 -17.97 2.95
CA VAL A 84 43.17 -16.62 3.23
C VAL A 84 43.84 -15.57 2.33
N GLN A 85 45.16 -15.63 2.17
CA GLN A 85 45.89 -14.69 1.32
C GLN A 85 45.53 -14.83 -0.16
N ASP A 86 45.44 -16.06 -0.65
CA ASP A 86 45.13 -16.33 -2.05
C ASP A 86 43.74 -15.80 -2.43
N ILE A 87 42.78 -15.82 -1.49
CA ILE A 87 41.48 -15.18 -1.69
C ILE A 87 41.60 -13.67 -1.86
N PHE A 88 42.35 -13.00 -0.99
CA PHE A 88 42.53 -11.55 -1.09
C PHE A 88 43.34 -11.14 -2.33
N LYS A 89 44.37 -11.91 -2.70
CA LYS A 89 45.16 -11.70 -3.92
C LYS A 89 44.32 -11.92 -5.19
N ARG A 90 43.43 -12.92 -5.21
CA ARG A 90 42.49 -13.17 -6.33
C ARG A 90 41.42 -12.07 -6.45
N ARG A 91 40.90 -11.58 -5.31
CA ARG A 91 39.85 -10.55 -5.29
C ARG A 91 40.37 -9.16 -5.61
N MET A 92 41.65 -8.89 -5.32
CA MET A 92 42.29 -7.58 -5.50
C MET A 92 43.68 -7.70 -6.17
N PRO A 93 43.73 -7.99 -7.49
CA PRO A 93 44.99 -8.24 -8.21
C PRO A 93 45.91 -7.01 -8.32
N SER A 94 45.37 -5.79 -8.14
CA SER A 94 46.13 -4.53 -8.20
C SER A 94 46.44 -3.91 -6.83
N GLY A 95 46.16 -4.65 -5.74
CA GLY A 95 46.19 -4.13 -4.37
C GLY A 95 44.88 -3.45 -3.95
N GLY A 96 44.76 -3.10 -2.67
CA GLY A 96 43.53 -2.57 -2.09
C GLY A 96 43.57 -2.40 -0.57
N THR A 97 42.53 -1.79 0.01
CA THR A 97 42.34 -1.62 1.45
C THR A 97 41.25 -2.55 1.97
N LEU A 98 41.57 -3.34 3.00
CA LEU A 98 40.65 -4.28 3.64
C LEU A 98 40.30 -3.81 5.06
N HIS A 99 39.07 -4.01 5.49
CA HIS A 99 38.73 -3.78 6.90
C HIS A 99 39.20 -4.97 7.75
N ILE A 100 39.69 -4.73 8.97
CA ILE A 100 40.21 -5.83 9.82
C ILE A 100 39.15 -6.90 10.12
N GLU A 101 37.86 -6.55 10.15
CA GLU A 101 36.77 -7.53 10.31
C GLU A 101 36.67 -8.48 9.11
N GLU A 102 36.88 -7.99 7.88
CA GLU A 102 36.83 -8.84 6.68
C GLU A 102 37.93 -9.91 6.70
N ILE A 103 39.10 -9.60 7.28
CA ILE A 103 40.18 -10.56 7.47
C ILE A 103 39.79 -11.62 8.51
N GLN A 104 39.12 -11.21 9.60
CA GLN A 104 38.65 -12.14 10.62
C GLN A 104 37.57 -13.08 10.08
N ASP A 105 36.62 -12.57 9.30
CA ASP A 105 35.58 -13.38 8.66
C ASP A 105 36.19 -14.42 7.69
N GLN A 106 37.23 -14.04 6.94
CA GLN A 106 37.90 -15.00 6.05
C GLN A 106 38.70 -16.06 6.83
N VAL A 107 39.32 -15.70 7.96
CA VAL A 107 40.00 -16.66 8.83
C VAL A 107 39.01 -17.67 9.42
N GLU A 108 37.83 -17.22 9.87
CA GLU A 108 36.76 -18.09 10.36
C GLU A 108 36.27 -19.04 9.27
N LEU A 109 36.03 -18.51 8.06
CA LEU A 109 35.58 -19.29 6.92
C LEU A 109 36.59 -20.38 6.54
N GLN A 110 37.89 -20.09 6.56
CA GLN A 110 38.91 -21.10 6.26
C GLN A 110 39.03 -22.15 7.37
N LEU A 111 38.98 -21.74 8.64
CA LEU A 111 38.96 -22.70 9.75
C LEU A 111 37.76 -23.65 9.67
N MET A 112 36.59 -23.18 9.23
CA MET A 112 35.42 -24.04 8.98
C MET A 112 35.60 -24.95 7.75
N ARG A 113 36.17 -24.45 6.65
CA ARG A 113 36.41 -25.24 5.42
C ARG A 113 37.47 -26.33 5.58
N SER A 114 38.44 -26.12 6.46
CA SER A 114 39.45 -27.11 6.82
C SER A 114 38.96 -28.15 7.84
N GLU A 115 37.64 -28.18 8.12
CA GLU A 115 36.98 -29.09 9.06
C GLU A 115 37.45 -28.95 10.54
N GLU A 116 38.07 -27.84 10.89
CA GLU A 116 38.59 -27.56 12.24
C GLU A 116 37.52 -26.88 13.12
N TYR A 117 36.36 -27.52 13.23
CA TYR A 117 35.16 -26.94 13.86
C TYR A 117 35.35 -26.50 15.32
N VAL A 118 36.14 -27.25 16.09
CA VAL A 118 36.40 -26.94 17.50
C VAL A 118 37.28 -25.69 17.65
N VAL A 119 38.27 -25.54 16.76
CA VAL A 119 39.17 -24.39 16.72
C VAL A 119 38.42 -23.16 16.20
N ALA A 120 37.63 -23.32 15.14
CA ALA A 120 36.76 -22.26 14.59
C ALA A 120 35.80 -21.71 15.65
N ARG A 121 35.10 -22.59 16.39
CA ARG A 121 34.17 -22.18 17.45
C ARG A 121 34.86 -21.39 18.56
N LYS A 122 36.05 -21.84 19.01
CA LYS A 122 36.84 -21.12 20.03
C LYS A 122 37.34 -19.76 19.53
N TYR A 123 37.75 -19.68 18.26
CA TYR A 123 38.15 -18.42 17.63
C TYR A 123 37.01 -17.41 17.60
N ILE A 124 35.80 -17.84 17.20
CA ILE A 124 34.58 -17.00 17.16
C ILE A 124 34.21 -16.52 18.56
N LEU A 125 34.20 -17.41 19.56
CA LEU A 125 33.89 -17.05 20.95
C LEU A 125 34.90 -16.03 21.50
N TYR A 126 36.19 -16.22 21.25
CA TYR A 126 37.24 -15.27 21.66
C TYR A 126 37.12 -13.92 20.94
N ARG A 127 36.72 -13.92 19.65
CA ARG A 127 36.46 -12.69 18.89
C ARG A 127 35.29 -11.91 19.49
N GLU A 128 34.20 -12.60 19.79
CA GLU A 128 32.96 -12.03 20.33
C GLU A 128 33.15 -11.50 21.75
N GLU A 129 33.87 -12.22 22.62
CA GLU A 129 34.22 -11.77 23.97
C GLU A 129 35.02 -10.46 23.92
N ARG A 130 36.03 -10.40 23.05
CA ARG A 130 36.81 -9.18 22.84
C ARG A 130 36.00 -8.07 22.17
N ALA A 131 35.00 -8.39 21.35
CA ALA A 131 34.09 -7.39 20.78
C ALA A 131 33.21 -6.79 21.88
N SER A 132 32.63 -7.64 22.72
CA SER A 132 31.82 -7.26 23.88
C SER A 132 32.59 -6.41 24.89
N GLU A 133 33.84 -6.75 25.22
CA GLU A 133 34.71 -5.92 26.07
C GLU A 133 34.94 -4.52 25.47
N ARG A 134 35.12 -4.43 24.14
CA ARG A 134 35.29 -3.14 23.45
C ARG A 134 34.00 -2.32 23.41
N THR A 135 32.84 -2.95 23.30
CA THR A 135 31.55 -2.27 23.37
C THR A 135 31.29 -1.73 24.78
N LYS A 136 31.74 -2.47 25.81
CA LYS A 136 31.72 -2.01 27.20
C LYS A 136 32.68 -0.83 27.44
N ASP A 137 33.89 -0.85 26.89
CA ASP A 137 34.83 0.29 27.01
C ASP A 137 34.37 1.56 26.24
N LYS A 138 33.58 1.41 25.18
CA LYS A 138 32.95 2.55 24.46
C LYS A 138 31.69 3.11 25.14
N SER A 139 31.24 2.52 26.26
CA SER A 139 30.06 2.99 26.99
C SER A 139 30.30 4.17 27.95
N GLN A 140 31.45 4.87 27.81
CA GLN A 140 31.61 6.21 28.39
C GLN A 140 30.87 7.25 27.53
N GLN A 141 29.65 7.57 27.96
CA GLN A 141 28.88 8.79 27.73
C GLN A 141 29.11 9.48 26.37
N THR A 142 28.32 9.07 25.37
CA THR A 142 27.84 10.03 24.36
C THR A 142 26.42 10.39 24.75
N THR A 143 26.23 11.49 25.47
CA THR A 143 24.92 12.14 25.55
C THR A 143 24.54 12.53 24.13
N VAL A 144 23.66 11.76 23.50
CA VAL A 144 23.01 12.16 22.26
C VAL A 144 22.06 13.28 22.66
N GLU A 145 22.48 14.54 22.51
CA GLU A 145 21.55 15.67 22.45
C GLU A 145 20.56 15.35 21.34
N ALA A 146 19.27 15.22 21.68
CA ALA A 146 18.23 15.07 20.68
C ALA A 146 18.34 16.25 19.71
N PRO A 147 18.51 16.03 18.39
CA PRO A 147 18.56 17.14 17.45
C PRO A 147 17.28 17.94 17.58
N ALA A 148 17.39 19.25 17.75
CA ALA A 148 16.24 20.17 17.78
C ALA A 148 15.66 20.27 16.37
N ILE A 149 14.91 19.25 15.96
CA ILE A 149 14.24 19.19 14.65
C ILE A 149 13.18 20.28 14.62
N SER A 150 13.20 21.11 13.59
CA SER A 150 12.12 22.06 13.28
C SER A 150 11.12 21.46 12.29
N VAL A 151 9.85 21.81 12.43
CA VAL A 151 8.76 21.41 11.55
C VAL A 151 8.21 22.63 10.82
N THR A 152 7.98 22.48 9.51
CA THR A 152 7.44 23.52 8.65
C THR A 152 5.92 23.41 8.57
N LYS A 153 5.21 24.47 9.00
CA LYS A 153 3.74 24.61 8.90
C LYS A 153 3.29 24.88 7.46
N LYS A 154 1.99 24.76 7.19
CA LYS A 154 1.39 25.07 5.87
C LYS A 154 1.62 26.52 5.43
N ASP A 155 1.81 27.44 6.37
CA ASP A 155 2.13 28.86 6.14
C ASP A 155 3.62 29.12 5.87
N GLY A 156 4.46 28.08 5.86
CA GLY A 156 5.91 28.16 5.67
C GLY A 156 6.70 28.53 6.93
N THR A 157 6.04 28.74 8.07
CA THR A 157 6.73 29.04 9.34
C THR A 157 7.37 27.78 9.93
N LYS A 158 8.57 27.95 10.51
CA LYS A 158 9.28 26.86 11.20
C LYS A 158 9.03 26.95 12.70
N VAL A 159 8.54 25.86 13.28
CA VAL A 159 8.25 25.72 14.70
C VAL A 159 9.04 24.52 15.25
N PRO A 160 9.60 24.58 16.48
CA PRO A 160 10.25 23.42 17.07
C PRO A 160 9.30 22.22 17.17
N LEU A 161 9.82 21.01 16.94
CA LEU A 161 9.04 19.78 17.08
C LEU A 161 8.56 19.61 18.53
N ASP A 162 7.25 19.55 18.72
CA ASP A 162 6.66 19.21 20.02
C ASP A 162 6.63 17.70 20.22
N ILE A 163 7.72 17.18 20.80
CA ILE A 163 7.87 15.76 21.12
C ILE A 163 6.85 15.30 22.17
N ASN A 164 6.49 16.16 23.13
CA ASN A 164 5.55 15.80 24.18
C ASN A 164 4.16 15.54 23.61
N ARG A 165 3.78 16.36 22.64
CA ARG A 165 2.53 16.16 21.92
C ARG A 165 2.54 14.88 21.09
N LEU A 166 3.59 14.65 20.31
CA LEU A 166 3.73 13.41 19.55
C LEU A 166 3.63 12.18 20.46
N ALA A 167 4.32 12.21 21.61
CA ALA A 167 4.24 11.17 22.61
C ALA A 167 2.81 11.01 23.14
N SER A 168 2.10 12.11 23.42
CA SER A 168 0.70 12.06 23.87
C SER A 168 -0.21 11.40 22.83
N VAL A 169 -0.09 11.74 21.55
CA VAL A 169 -0.89 11.12 20.46
C VAL A 169 -0.64 9.62 20.37
N VAL A 170 0.64 9.20 20.39
CA VAL A 170 0.98 7.77 20.31
C VAL A 170 0.56 7.01 21.57
N ASN A 171 0.71 7.61 22.75
CA ASN A 171 0.29 7.00 24.00
C ASN A 171 -1.23 6.78 24.05
N HIS A 172 -2.03 7.78 23.64
CA HIS A 172 -3.48 7.62 23.52
C HIS A 172 -3.85 6.59 22.44
N ALA A 173 -3.10 6.52 21.34
CA ALA A 173 -3.34 5.53 20.29
C ALA A 173 -3.09 4.09 20.79
N CYS A 174 -2.12 3.88 21.67
CA CYS A 174 -1.81 2.58 22.28
C CYS A 174 -2.72 2.18 23.45
N GLU A 175 -3.58 3.09 23.94
CA GLU A 175 -4.38 2.86 25.14
C GLU A 175 -5.36 1.68 24.96
N GLY A 176 -5.39 0.77 25.94
CA GLY A 176 -6.30 -0.39 25.93
C GLY A 176 -5.97 -1.47 24.89
N LEU A 177 -4.77 -1.46 24.30
CA LEU A 177 -4.28 -2.49 23.38
C LEU A 177 -3.14 -3.29 24.01
N GLU A 178 -3.16 -4.60 23.82
CA GLU A 178 -2.13 -5.51 24.32
C GLU A 178 -0.96 -5.61 23.33
N ASP A 179 0.24 -5.86 23.85
CA ASP A 179 1.48 -6.11 23.09
C ASP A 179 1.91 -5.00 22.12
N VAL A 180 1.46 -3.76 22.37
CA VAL A 180 1.89 -2.55 21.65
C VAL A 180 2.85 -1.69 22.47
N SER A 181 3.83 -1.07 21.83
CA SER A 181 4.83 -0.20 22.47
C SER A 181 4.86 1.18 21.82
N ALA A 182 4.40 2.19 22.56
CA ALA A 182 4.46 3.59 22.15
C ALA A 182 5.90 4.07 21.93
N ASP A 183 6.82 3.71 22.84
CA ASP A 183 8.24 4.07 22.75
C ASP A 183 8.89 3.54 21.47
N SER A 184 8.52 2.32 21.06
CA SER A 184 9.01 1.71 19.83
C SER A 184 8.56 2.45 18.57
N ILE A 185 7.33 2.98 18.57
CA ILE A 185 6.80 3.81 17.47
C ILE A 185 7.50 5.17 17.46
N LEU A 186 7.58 5.83 18.61
CA LEU A 186 8.18 7.17 18.74
C LEU A 186 9.66 7.17 18.33
N THR A 187 10.43 6.20 18.81
CA THR A 187 11.87 6.09 18.49
C THR A 187 12.09 5.91 16.98
N GLU A 188 11.31 5.03 16.35
CA GLU A 188 11.40 4.79 14.91
C GLU A 188 10.93 6.00 14.10
N SER A 189 9.89 6.70 14.57
CA SER A 189 9.37 7.90 13.91
C SER A 189 10.39 9.03 13.94
N ILE A 190 10.96 9.33 15.12
CA ILE A 190 11.97 10.40 15.31
C ILE A 190 13.21 10.13 14.46
N LYS A 191 13.63 8.86 14.34
CA LYS A 191 14.79 8.47 13.52
C LYS A 191 14.60 8.78 12.03
N ASN A 192 13.35 8.78 11.55
CA ASN A 192 13.02 9.04 10.15
C ASN A 192 12.69 10.52 9.86
N LEU A 193 12.67 11.38 10.88
CA LEU A 193 12.47 12.83 10.72
C LEU A 193 13.79 13.54 10.42
N TYR A 194 13.71 14.60 9.61
CA TYR A 194 14.83 15.50 9.30
C TYR A 194 14.44 16.95 9.61
N ASP A 195 15.45 17.82 9.79
CA ASP A 195 15.20 19.23 10.10
C ASP A 195 14.47 19.95 8.95
N GLY A 196 13.37 20.63 9.28
CA GLY A 196 12.52 21.34 8.32
C GLY A 196 11.45 20.48 7.64
N VAL A 197 11.22 19.24 8.09
CA VAL A 197 10.13 18.37 7.62
C VAL A 197 8.77 19.08 7.68
N SER A 198 7.89 18.84 6.72
CA SER A 198 6.54 19.43 6.74
C SER A 198 5.67 18.74 7.80
N ILE A 199 4.64 19.43 8.32
CA ILE A 199 3.69 18.81 9.27
C ILE A 199 3.00 17.58 8.65
N SER A 200 2.64 17.62 7.37
CA SER A 200 2.00 16.50 6.67
C SER A 200 2.92 15.30 6.53
N ASP A 201 4.20 15.53 6.20
CA ASP A 201 5.18 14.44 6.09
C ASP A 201 5.52 13.85 7.46
N MET A 202 5.55 14.69 8.51
CA MET A 202 5.75 14.25 9.89
C MET A 202 4.60 13.34 10.36
N LYS A 203 3.34 13.70 10.08
CA LYS A 203 2.18 12.84 10.38
C LYS A 203 2.22 11.53 9.59
N SER A 204 2.54 11.60 8.30
CA SER A 204 2.69 10.43 7.44
C SER A 204 3.80 9.48 7.92
N ALA A 205 4.92 10.03 8.40
CA ALA A 205 6.02 9.24 8.96
C ALA A 205 5.57 8.47 10.21
N LEU A 206 4.79 9.12 11.09
CA LEU A 206 4.25 8.48 12.29
C LEU A 206 3.32 7.29 11.95
N VAL A 207 2.41 7.49 11.00
CA VAL A 207 1.53 6.42 10.49
C VAL A 207 2.35 5.28 9.90
N MET A 208 3.38 5.58 9.09
CA MET A 208 4.22 4.55 8.48
C MET A 208 5.02 3.75 9.52
N SER A 209 5.56 4.41 10.55
CA SER A 209 6.29 3.77 11.65
C SER A 209 5.42 2.87 12.52
N ALA A 210 4.13 3.17 12.67
CA ALA A 210 3.18 2.27 13.33
C ALA A 210 2.78 1.10 12.41
N ARG A 211 2.52 1.38 11.12
CA ARG A 211 2.06 0.40 10.13
C ARG A 211 3.04 -0.75 9.93
N THR A 212 4.33 -0.50 9.91
CA THR A 212 5.35 -1.56 9.70
C THR A 212 5.36 -2.59 10.83
N LYS A 213 4.87 -2.22 12.02
CA LYS A 213 4.79 -3.12 13.18
C LYS A 213 3.58 -4.06 13.15
N VAL A 214 2.63 -3.84 12.24
CA VAL A 214 1.46 -4.72 12.05
C VAL A 214 1.87 -6.14 11.66
N GLU A 215 3.02 -6.30 11.00
CA GLU A 215 3.58 -7.62 10.66
C GLU A 215 4.01 -8.41 11.91
N ILE A 216 4.45 -7.70 12.96
CA ILE A 216 4.90 -8.31 14.22
C ILE A 216 3.70 -8.59 15.12
N GLU A 217 2.80 -7.61 15.27
CA GLU A 217 1.64 -7.69 16.15
C GLU A 217 0.42 -7.00 15.48
N PRO A 218 -0.70 -7.72 15.23
CA PRO A 218 -1.86 -7.15 14.55
C PRO A 218 -2.51 -5.95 15.25
N ASN A 219 -2.40 -5.81 16.58
CA ASN A 219 -2.97 -4.69 17.32
C ASN A 219 -2.41 -3.32 16.89
N TYR A 220 -1.22 -3.28 16.29
CA TYR A 220 -0.68 -2.06 15.68
C TYR A 220 -1.57 -1.52 14.54
N SER A 221 -2.47 -2.33 13.96
CA SER A 221 -3.45 -1.88 12.97
C SER A 221 -4.42 -0.86 13.56
N PHE A 222 -4.87 -1.07 14.80
CA PHE A 222 -5.72 -0.13 15.53
C PHE A 222 -4.94 1.12 15.94
N VAL A 223 -3.70 0.96 16.42
CA VAL A 223 -2.82 2.09 16.75
C VAL A 223 -2.61 2.99 15.52
N THR A 224 -2.32 2.38 14.37
CA THR A 224 -2.13 3.09 13.10
C THR A 224 -3.40 3.83 12.68
N ALA A 225 -4.57 3.21 12.83
CA ALA A 225 -5.86 3.88 12.58
C ALA A 225 -6.09 5.07 13.51
N ARG A 226 -5.80 4.92 14.81
CA ARG A 226 -5.97 5.98 15.82
C ARG A 226 -5.06 7.19 15.59
N ILE A 227 -3.85 6.96 15.09
CA ILE A 227 -2.94 8.03 14.66
C ILE A 227 -3.52 8.74 13.44
N LEU A 228 -3.99 8.00 12.43
CA LEU A 228 -4.62 8.59 11.24
C LEU A 228 -5.90 9.38 11.61
N LEU A 229 -6.67 8.92 12.59
CA LEU A 229 -7.83 9.66 13.10
C LEU A 229 -7.46 11.03 13.68
N ASP A 230 -6.29 11.16 14.29
CA ASP A 230 -5.84 12.46 14.83
C ASP A 230 -5.60 13.49 13.73
N GLU A 231 -5.02 13.03 12.61
CA GLU A 231 -4.86 13.83 11.42
C GLU A 231 -6.21 14.25 10.83
N LEU A 232 -7.11 13.28 10.66
CA LEU A 232 -8.46 13.52 10.14
C LEU A 232 -9.28 14.46 11.02
N ARG A 233 -9.19 14.33 12.35
CA ARG A 233 -9.83 15.25 13.31
C ARG A 233 -9.35 16.66 13.12
N SER A 234 -8.03 16.84 13.09
CA SER A 234 -7.43 18.17 12.91
C SER A 234 -7.88 18.78 11.58
N GLU A 235 -7.85 18.00 10.50
CA GLU A 235 -8.26 18.44 9.16
C GLU A 235 -9.74 18.86 9.11
N ALA A 236 -10.64 17.98 9.53
CA ALA A 236 -12.08 18.21 9.43
C ALA A 236 -12.56 19.30 10.39
N LEU A 237 -12.12 19.30 11.65
CA LEU A 237 -12.54 20.30 12.63
C LEU A 237 -12.03 21.70 12.29
N THR A 238 -10.81 21.82 11.73
CA THR A 238 -10.26 23.09 11.26
C THR A 238 -11.10 23.62 10.10
N PHE A 239 -11.44 22.77 9.12
CA PHE A 239 -12.27 23.16 7.99
C PHE A 239 -13.67 23.62 8.41
N LEU A 240 -14.25 22.95 9.42
CA LEU A 240 -15.57 23.29 9.96
C LEU A 240 -15.55 24.49 10.91
N GLY A 241 -14.37 25.02 11.27
CA GLY A 241 -14.23 26.15 12.19
C GLY A 241 -14.59 25.82 13.63
N VAL A 242 -14.50 24.54 14.04
CA VAL A 242 -14.86 24.08 15.38
C VAL A 242 -13.67 24.11 16.32
N ALA A 243 -12.55 23.51 15.89
CA ALA A 243 -11.30 23.46 16.64
C ALA A 243 -10.15 23.21 15.66
N GLU A 244 -8.98 23.77 15.92
CA GLU A 244 -7.79 23.44 15.12
C GLU A 244 -7.29 22.02 15.40
N GLU A 245 -7.46 21.57 16.65
CA GLU A 245 -6.92 20.32 17.18
C GLU A 245 -7.87 19.76 18.23
N SER A 246 -8.02 18.44 18.27
CA SER A 246 -8.85 17.76 19.27
C SER A 246 -8.30 16.36 19.52
N SER A 247 -8.10 16.05 20.80
CA SER A 247 -7.85 14.70 21.27
C SER A 247 -9.12 13.85 21.18
N HIS A 248 -8.98 12.54 21.31
CA HIS A 248 -10.13 11.63 21.26
C HIS A 248 -11.15 11.88 22.39
N PRO A 249 -10.78 12.06 23.67
CA PRO A 249 -11.77 12.33 24.73
C PRO A 249 -12.55 13.64 24.51
N GLU A 250 -11.91 14.66 23.93
CA GLU A 250 -12.57 15.94 23.59
C GLU A 250 -13.61 15.79 22.48
N MET A 251 -13.55 14.70 21.69
CA MET A 251 -14.56 14.42 20.67
C MET A 251 -15.95 14.22 21.24
N LYS A 252 -16.09 13.85 22.52
CA LYS A 252 -17.39 13.78 23.19
C LYS A 252 -18.15 15.11 23.12
N GLU A 253 -17.44 16.23 23.24
CA GLU A 253 -18.03 17.58 23.15
C GLU A 253 -17.98 18.16 21.74
N ASN A 254 -16.98 17.75 20.95
CA ASN A 254 -16.75 18.30 19.61
C ASN A 254 -17.59 17.63 18.52
N TYR A 255 -17.96 16.35 18.64
CA TYR A 255 -18.80 15.67 17.63
C TYR A 255 -20.15 16.34 17.40
N PRO A 256 -20.95 16.67 18.43
CA PRO A 256 -22.24 17.35 18.23
C PRO A 256 -22.09 18.72 17.54
N LYS A 257 -21.04 19.48 17.89
CA LYS A 257 -20.75 20.79 17.28
C LYS A 257 -20.30 20.64 15.82
N ALA A 258 -19.40 19.70 15.57
CA ALA A 258 -18.90 19.37 14.24
C ALA A 258 -19.99 18.85 13.32
N PHE A 259 -20.91 18.02 13.83
CA PHE A 259 -22.04 17.50 13.08
C PHE A 259 -22.95 18.61 12.54
N LYS A 260 -23.32 19.59 13.38
CA LYS A 260 -24.12 20.74 12.92
C LYS A 260 -23.39 21.58 11.87
N ALA A 261 -22.13 21.91 12.15
CA ALA A 261 -21.29 22.68 11.22
C ALA A 261 -21.11 21.93 9.88
N TYR A 262 -20.99 20.61 9.93
CA TYR A 262 -20.88 19.73 8.77
C TYR A 262 -22.14 19.76 7.90
N ILE A 263 -23.33 19.66 8.49
CA ILE A 263 -24.59 19.75 7.74
C ILE A 263 -24.72 21.11 7.07
N ASP A 264 -24.46 22.20 7.79
CA ASP A 264 -24.53 23.56 7.24
C ASP A 264 -23.54 23.76 6.10
N LYS A 265 -22.26 23.37 6.27
CA LYS A 265 -21.22 23.49 5.24
C LYS A 265 -21.45 22.58 4.06
N GLY A 266 -21.91 21.34 4.30
CA GLY A 266 -22.20 20.39 3.23
C GLY A 266 -23.37 20.82 2.35
N ILE A 267 -24.38 21.50 2.92
CA ILE A 267 -25.49 22.10 2.16
C ILE A 267 -25.00 23.36 1.41
N GLU A 268 -24.20 24.22 2.05
CA GLU A 268 -23.60 25.42 1.42
C GLU A 268 -22.77 25.06 0.17
N LEU A 269 -22.04 23.95 0.23
CA LEU A 269 -21.21 23.44 -0.87
C LEU A 269 -21.95 22.55 -1.86
N GLU A 270 -23.28 22.43 -1.76
CA GLU A 270 -24.13 21.58 -2.61
C GLU A 270 -23.71 20.09 -2.61
N MET A 271 -23.12 19.61 -1.52
CA MET A 271 -22.72 18.20 -1.36
C MET A 271 -23.78 17.37 -0.64
N LEU A 272 -24.58 18.01 0.22
CA LEU A 272 -25.64 17.39 1.02
C LEU A 272 -27.04 17.83 0.58
N ASP A 273 -28.02 16.98 0.82
CA ASP A 273 -29.43 17.32 0.63
C ASP A 273 -29.89 18.33 1.72
N PRO A 274 -30.45 19.50 1.33
CA PRO A 274 -31.03 20.46 2.26
C PRO A 274 -32.06 19.88 3.24
N ASN A 275 -32.75 18.79 2.86
CA ASN A 275 -33.72 18.10 3.71
C ASN A 275 -33.09 17.56 5.00
N LEU A 276 -31.79 17.28 5.02
CA LEU A 276 -31.10 16.82 6.24
C LEU A 276 -31.17 17.86 7.37
N LYS A 277 -31.32 19.15 7.05
CA LYS A 277 -31.46 20.23 8.03
C LYS A 277 -32.82 20.23 8.75
N THR A 278 -33.80 19.47 8.25
CA THR A 278 -35.13 19.36 8.86
C THR A 278 -35.19 18.42 10.06
N PHE A 279 -34.16 17.59 10.25
CA PHE A 279 -34.01 16.71 11.41
C PHE A 279 -33.65 17.50 12.67
N ASP A 280 -33.96 16.93 13.84
CA ASP A 280 -33.42 17.40 15.12
C ASP A 280 -31.93 17.07 15.25
N LEU A 281 -31.08 18.00 14.80
CA LEU A 281 -29.61 17.83 14.83
C LEU A 281 -29.03 17.80 16.24
N ASP A 282 -29.72 18.37 17.24
CA ASP A 282 -29.30 18.29 18.64
C ASP A 282 -29.44 16.87 19.16
N LYS A 283 -30.63 16.28 18.99
CA LYS A 283 -30.91 14.89 19.38
C LYS A 283 -29.98 13.89 18.67
N LEU A 284 -29.74 14.08 17.37
CA LEU A 284 -28.83 13.21 16.61
C LEU A 284 -27.36 13.42 16.99
N GLY A 285 -26.94 14.66 17.25
CA GLY A 285 -25.60 14.97 17.70
C GLY A 285 -25.26 14.30 19.04
N GLU A 286 -26.22 14.29 19.99
CA GLU A 286 -26.08 13.60 21.28
C GLU A 286 -26.03 12.07 21.15
N ALA A 287 -26.63 11.51 20.09
CA ALA A 287 -26.61 10.08 19.85
C ALA A 287 -25.28 9.56 19.27
N ILE A 288 -24.39 10.45 18.81
CA ILE A 288 -23.09 10.10 18.27
C ILE A 288 -22.19 9.58 19.39
N ASP A 289 -21.64 8.39 19.17
CA ASP A 289 -20.74 7.70 20.08
C ASP A 289 -19.31 7.77 19.56
N HIS A 290 -18.52 8.66 20.16
CA HIS A 290 -17.14 8.90 19.77
C HIS A 290 -16.21 7.69 19.97
N ASP A 291 -16.50 6.80 20.94
CA ASP A 291 -15.63 5.67 21.28
C ASP A 291 -15.57 4.64 20.12
N ARG A 292 -16.57 4.66 19.23
CA ARG A 292 -16.64 3.80 18.05
C ARG A 292 -15.55 4.11 17.02
N ASP A 293 -14.92 5.28 17.07
CA ASP A 293 -13.75 5.58 16.25
C ASP A 293 -12.60 4.60 16.53
N TYR A 294 -12.48 4.10 17.76
CA TYR A 294 -11.41 3.18 18.14
C TYR A 294 -11.62 1.74 17.65
N GLN A 295 -12.76 1.44 17.03
CA GLN A 295 -13.05 0.14 16.42
C GLN A 295 -12.40 -0.02 15.04
N PHE A 296 -11.97 1.07 14.42
CA PHE A 296 -11.40 1.02 13.07
C PHE A 296 -10.03 0.34 13.04
N THR A 297 -9.88 -0.59 12.10
CA THR A 297 -8.57 -1.02 11.61
C THR A 297 -8.02 0.00 10.63
N TYR A 298 -6.70 0.02 10.43
CA TYR A 298 -6.06 0.98 9.52
C TYR A 298 -6.62 0.90 8.10
N LEU A 299 -6.77 -0.30 7.55
CA LEU A 299 -7.33 -0.50 6.21
C LEU A 299 -8.77 0.02 6.10
N GLY A 300 -9.59 -0.19 7.14
CA GLY A 300 -10.97 0.26 7.18
C GLY A 300 -11.06 1.79 7.12
N LEU A 301 -10.32 2.47 7.99
CA LEU A 301 -10.31 3.92 8.03
C LEU A 301 -9.70 4.54 6.77
N GLN A 302 -8.55 4.02 6.31
CA GLN A 302 -7.91 4.49 5.08
C GLN A 302 -8.86 4.37 3.88
N THR A 303 -9.61 3.26 3.80
CA THR A 303 -10.61 3.06 2.75
C THR A 303 -11.71 4.13 2.77
N LEU A 304 -12.20 4.49 3.96
CA LEU A 304 -13.21 5.54 4.11
C LEU A 304 -12.63 6.92 3.77
N TYR A 305 -11.44 7.24 4.28
CA TYR A 305 -10.76 8.50 4.02
C TYR A 305 -10.46 8.75 2.54
N ASP A 306 -9.92 7.74 1.86
CA ASP A 306 -9.50 7.87 0.47
C ASP A 306 -10.68 8.05 -0.48
N ARG A 307 -11.82 7.42 -0.17
CA ARG A 307 -12.90 7.23 -1.15
C ARG A 307 -14.28 7.67 -0.69
N TYR A 308 -14.64 7.51 0.58
CA TYR A 308 -16.04 7.68 1.04
C TYR A 308 -16.31 9.01 1.71
N PHE A 309 -15.37 9.54 2.49
CA PHE A 309 -15.58 10.80 3.21
C PHE A 309 -15.76 11.96 2.24
N ILE A 310 -16.79 12.76 2.49
CA ILE A 310 -17.05 13.97 1.73
C ILE A 310 -15.88 14.95 1.90
N HIS A 311 -15.42 15.49 0.77
CA HIS A 311 -14.27 16.39 0.71
C HIS A 311 -14.51 17.52 -0.29
N TYR A 312 -13.88 18.67 -0.03
CA TYR A 312 -13.90 19.83 -0.90
C TYR A 312 -12.47 20.34 -1.10
N GLN A 313 -12.04 20.54 -2.35
CA GLN A 313 -10.67 20.94 -2.70
C GLN A 313 -9.61 20.11 -1.95
N ASP A 314 -9.71 18.78 -2.08
CA ASP A 314 -8.86 17.78 -1.43
C ASP A 314 -8.86 17.74 0.11
N THR A 315 -9.64 18.59 0.78
CA THR A 315 -9.79 18.61 2.23
C THR A 315 -11.02 17.81 2.66
N ARG A 316 -10.82 16.74 3.45
CA ARG A 316 -11.89 15.92 4.01
C ARG A 316 -12.45 16.65 5.24
N PHE A 317 -13.74 16.93 5.21
CA PHE A 317 -14.43 17.62 6.30
C PHE A 317 -15.50 16.74 6.98
N GLU A 318 -15.54 15.47 6.62
CA GLU A 318 -16.42 14.47 7.21
C GLU A 318 -15.65 13.56 8.17
N LEU A 319 -16.11 13.48 9.42
CA LEU A 319 -15.57 12.55 10.42
C LEU A 319 -16.27 11.18 10.37
N PRO A 320 -15.66 10.10 10.88
CA PRO A 320 -16.20 8.75 10.73
C PRO A 320 -17.60 8.56 11.33
N GLN A 321 -17.88 9.10 12.52
CA GLN A 321 -19.21 8.98 13.10
C GLN A 321 -20.24 9.86 12.39
N ILE A 322 -19.83 11.04 11.90
CA ILE A 322 -20.68 11.93 11.11
C ILE A 322 -21.04 11.25 9.77
N PHE A 323 -20.10 10.54 9.16
CA PHE A 323 -20.33 9.74 7.96
C PHE A 323 -21.44 8.71 8.18
N PHE A 324 -21.37 7.92 9.26
CA PHE A 324 -22.43 6.95 9.55
C PHE A 324 -23.77 7.63 9.87
N MET A 325 -23.75 8.75 10.59
CA MET A 325 -24.95 9.52 10.90
C MET A 325 -25.59 10.08 9.63
N ARG A 326 -24.82 10.65 8.70
CA ARG A 326 -25.33 11.10 7.39
C ARG A 326 -26.01 9.97 6.65
N VAL A 327 -25.37 8.81 6.56
CA VAL A 327 -25.95 7.66 5.85
C VAL A 327 -27.27 7.25 6.50
N ALA A 328 -27.32 7.20 7.83
CA ALA A 328 -28.51 6.86 8.59
C ALA A 328 -29.65 7.87 8.41
N MET A 329 -29.35 9.17 8.44
CA MET A 329 -30.33 10.24 8.16
C MET A 329 -30.88 10.15 6.74
N GLY A 330 -29.99 9.96 5.75
CA GLY A 330 -30.42 9.85 4.35
C GLY A 330 -31.34 8.66 4.10
N LEU A 331 -31.17 7.55 4.83
CA LEU A 331 -32.04 6.36 4.74
C LEU A 331 -33.37 6.53 5.49
N SER A 332 -33.43 7.41 6.49
CA SER A 332 -34.61 7.63 7.36
C SER A 332 -35.39 8.89 7.02
N ALA A 333 -35.03 9.62 5.96
CA ALA A 333 -35.64 10.89 5.57
C ALA A 333 -37.16 10.80 5.29
N GLU A 334 -37.65 9.62 4.89
CA GLU A 334 -39.07 9.37 4.60
C GLU A 334 -39.79 8.56 5.69
N GLU A 335 -39.12 8.25 6.81
CA GLU A 335 -39.73 7.55 7.94
C GLU A 335 -40.69 8.45 8.72
N GLU A 336 -41.66 7.85 9.42
CA GLU A 336 -42.60 8.60 10.29
C GLU A 336 -41.87 9.18 11.52
N ASN A 337 -41.02 8.38 12.17
CA ASN A 337 -40.18 8.78 13.31
C ASN A 337 -38.72 8.86 12.86
N ARG A 338 -38.41 9.89 12.07
CA ARG A 338 -37.13 10.05 11.37
C ARG A 338 -35.92 9.97 12.30
N GLU A 339 -35.93 10.69 13.41
CA GLU A 339 -34.80 10.75 14.34
C GLU A 339 -34.55 9.40 15.02
N ASP A 340 -35.61 8.71 15.47
CA ASP A 340 -35.45 7.43 16.15
C ASP A 340 -34.92 6.36 15.20
N ARG A 341 -35.37 6.38 13.94
CA ARG A 341 -34.85 5.50 12.88
C ARG A 341 -33.43 5.85 12.48
N ALA A 342 -33.08 7.13 12.38
CA ALA A 342 -31.70 7.57 12.13
C ALA A 342 -30.77 7.06 13.24
N ILE A 343 -31.17 7.16 14.51
CA ILE A 343 -30.35 6.67 15.64
C ILE A 343 -30.22 5.14 15.59
N GLU A 344 -31.29 4.42 15.27
CA GLU A 344 -31.26 2.97 15.10
C GLU A 344 -30.28 2.54 13.99
N PHE A 345 -30.39 3.15 12.81
CA PHE A 345 -29.52 2.86 11.67
C PHE A 345 -28.08 3.28 11.94
N TYR A 346 -27.85 4.43 12.57
CA TYR A 346 -26.52 4.88 12.98
C TYR A 346 -25.87 3.85 13.91
N LYS A 347 -26.60 3.37 14.93
CA LYS A 347 -26.07 2.39 15.88
C LYS A 347 -25.68 1.10 15.20
N LEU A 348 -26.48 0.64 14.24
CA LEU A 348 -26.24 -0.58 13.48
C LEU A 348 -25.03 -0.46 12.52
N LEU A 349 -24.86 0.69 11.86
CA LEU A 349 -23.75 0.94 10.94
C LEU A 349 -22.42 1.18 11.67
N SER A 350 -22.45 2.02 12.71
CA SER A 350 -21.23 2.43 13.44
C SER A 350 -20.71 1.37 14.41
N SER A 351 -21.49 0.35 14.76
CA SER A 351 -21.01 -0.84 15.50
C SER A 351 -20.40 -1.91 14.59
N PHE A 352 -20.47 -1.71 13.27
CA PHE A 352 -20.11 -2.69 12.24
C PHE A 352 -20.92 -3.99 12.24
N ASP A 353 -22.05 -4.05 12.95
CA ASP A 353 -22.95 -5.21 12.96
C ASP A 353 -23.58 -5.45 11.58
N TYR A 354 -23.84 -4.37 10.85
CA TYR A 354 -24.23 -4.40 9.44
C TYR A 354 -23.58 -3.24 8.69
N MET A 355 -23.24 -3.48 7.43
CA MET A 355 -22.71 -2.44 6.56
C MET A 355 -23.53 -2.38 5.28
N SER A 356 -24.02 -1.18 4.97
CA SER A 356 -24.74 -0.93 3.73
C SER A 356 -23.83 -1.12 2.51
N SER A 357 -24.45 -1.31 1.35
CA SER A 357 -23.69 -1.42 0.10
C SER A 357 -22.93 -0.12 -0.22
N THR A 358 -21.85 -0.24 -0.99
CA THR A 358 -21.04 0.91 -1.43
C THR A 358 -21.87 2.10 -1.95
N PRO A 359 -22.79 1.97 -2.92
CA PRO A 359 -23.56 3.12 -3.42
C PRO A 359 -24.40 3.79 -2.34
N THR A 360 -24.97 3.02 -1.40
CA THR A 360 -25.72 3.56 -0.27
C THR A 360 -24.82 4.40 0.64
N LEU A 361 -23.65 3.89 1.01
CA LEU A 361 -22.67 4.63 1.83
C LEU A 361 -22.17 5.92 1.16
N PHE A 362 -21.97 5.87 -0.16
CA PHE A 362 -21.49 7.01 -0.95
C PHE A 362 -22.52 8.12 -1.09
N ASN A 363 -23.77 7.76 -1.39
CA ASN A 363 -24.74 8.72 -1.93
C ASN A 363 -25.86 9.06 -0.93
N SER A 364 -26.03 8.29 0.15
CA SER A 364 -27.06 8.60 1.16
C SER A 364 -26.82 9.97 1.80
N GLY A 365 -27.88 10.77 1.89
CA GLY A 365 -27.83 12.15 2.41
C GLY A 365 -27.26 13.20 1.44
N THR A 366 -26.97 12.84 0.19
CA THR A 366 -26.51 13.79 -0.85
C THR A 366 -27.67 14.22 -1.77
N LEU A 367 -27.47 15.26 -2.58
CA LEU A 367 -28.50 15.79 -3.50
C LEU A 367 -29.06 14.78 -4.50
N ARG A 368 -28.31 13.74 -4.85
CA ARG A 368 -28.72 12.72 -5.81
C ARG A 368 -28.40 11.33 -5.26
N PRO A 369 -29.24 10.81 -4.35
CA PRO A 369 -28.97 9.56 -3.65
C PRO A 369 -29.20 8.35 -4.55
N GLN A 370 -28.24 8.04 -5.44
CA GLN A 370 -28.24 6.77 -6.18
C GLN A 370 -27.81 5.64 -5.24
N LEU A 371 -28.76 5.12 -4.44
CA LEU A 371 -28.46 4.18 -3.36
C LEU A 371 -28.17 2.75 -3.85
N SER A 372 -28.60 2.42 -5.06
CA SER A 372 -28.39 1.12 -5.69
C SER A 372 -27.50 1.26 -6.91
N SER A 373 -26.73 0.23 -7.21
CA SER A 373 -25.80 0.25 -8.35
C SER A 373 -25.76 -1.07 -9.09
N CYS A 374 -26.76 -1.94 -8.97
CA CYS A 374 -26.80 -3.22 -9.68
C CYS A 374 -28.10 -3.28 -10.47
N TYR A 375 -28.00 -3.40 -11.79
CA TYR A 375 -29.15 -3.41 -12.69
C TYR A 375 -29.09 -4.60 -13.63
N LEU A 376 -30.26 -5.12 -13.95
CA LEU A 376 -30.45 -6.17 -14.94
C LEU A 376 -31.33 -5.62 -16.05
N THR A 377 -30.95 -5.86 -17.30
CA THR A 377 -31.73 -5.50 -18.47
C THR A 377 -31.77 -6.67 -19.45
N THR A 378 -32.87 -6.81 -20.17
CA THR A 378 -33.01 -7.74 -21.29
C THR A 378 -33.02 -6.94 -22.59
N ILE A 379 -32.20 -7.36 -23.55
CA ILE A 379 -32.02 -6.65 -24.82
C ILE A 379 -33.02 -7.20 -25.85
N PRO A 380 -33.95 -6.39 -26.37
CA PRO A 380 -34.90 -6.84 -27.38
C PRO A 380 -34.23 -7.04 -28.76
N ASP A 381 -34.81 -7.88 -29.61
CA ASP A 381 -34.31 -8.20 -30.95
C ASP A 381 -34.76 -7.21 -32.05
N ASP A 382 -34.56 -5.92 -31.80
CA ASP A 382 -34.77 -4.86 -32.77
C ASP A 382 -33.74 -3.74 -32.60
N LEU A 383 -33.43 -3.02 -33.68
CA LEU A 383 -32.31 -2.07 -33.67
C LEU A 383 -32.57 -0.87 -32.74
N ASP A 384 -33.81 -0.40 -32.63
CA ASP A 384 -34.15 0.71 -31.75
C ASP A 384 -34.01 0.30 -30.29
N GLY A 385 -34.54 -0.86 -29.93
CA GLY A 385 -34.41 -1.43 -28.60
C GLY A 385 -32.97 -1.79 -28.21
N ILE A 386 -32.14 -2.31 -29.12
CA ILE A 386 -30.72 -2.56 -28.88
C ILE A 386 -29.99 -1.26 -28.52
N PHE A 387 -30.16 -0.19 -29.31
CA PHE A 387 -29.51 1.09 -29.04
C PHE A 387 -30.16 1.86 -27.88
N GLY A 388 -31.45 1.65 -27.62
CA GLY A 388 -32.13 2.10 -26.41
C GLY A 388 -31.48 1.50 -25.16
N ALA A 389 -31.24 0.19 -25.15
CA ALA A 389 -30.54 -0.46 -24.05
C ALA A 389 -29.08 0.00 -23.89
N MET A 390 -28.38 0.36 -24.98
CA MET A 390 -27.05 1.00 -24.88
C MET A 390 -27.10 2.36 -24.19
N LYS A 391 -28.12 3.17 -24.51
CA LYS A 391 -28.35 4.45 -23.83
C LYS A 391 -28.64 4.21 -22.34
N ASP A 392 -29.46 3.23 -22.01
CA ASP A 392 -29.76 2.89 -20.61
C ASP A 392 -28.50 2.42 -19.87
N ASN A 393 -27.71 1.55 -20.49
CA ASN A 393 -26.41 1.12 -19.96
C ASN A 393 -25.49 2.31 -19.66
N ALA A 394 -25.42 3.29 -20.56
CA ALA A 394 -24.61 4.50 -20.34
C ALA A 394 -25.16 5.36 -19.19
N LEU A 395 -26.48 5.54 -19.09
CA LEU A 395 -27.10 6.34 -18.04
C LEU A 395 -26.97 5.68 -16.65
N LEU A 396 -27.16 4.37 -16.57
CA LEU A 396 -27.01 3.60 -15.34
C LEU A 396 -25.54 3.53 -14.89
N SER A 397 -24.61 3.42 -15.84
CA SER A 397 -23.17 3.42 -15.55
C SER A 397 -22.65 4.78 -15.10
N LYS A 398 -23.29 5.89 -15.49
CA LYS A 398 -22.88 7.27 -15.14
C LYS A 398 -22.60 7.45 -13.64
N TRP A 399 -23.38 6.78 -12.79
CA TRP A 399 -23.30 6.87 -11.33
C TRP A 399 -22.79 5.57 -10.69
N ALA A 400 -21.84 4.91 -11.36
CA ALA A 400 -21.20 3.69 -10.88
C ALA A 400 -22.09 2.44 -10.80
N GLY A 401 -23.12 2.36 -11.65
CA GLY A 401 -23.89 1.12 -11.87
C GLY A 401 -23.03 0.01 -12.47
N GLY A 402 -23.13 -1.19 -11.92
CA GLY A 402 -22.80 -2.46 -12.54
C GLY A 402 -24.01 -3.04 -13.26
N LEU A 403 -23.76 -3.65 -14.42
CA LEU A 403 -24.82 -4.03 -15.37
C LEU A 403 -24.75 -5.52 -15.70
N GLY A 404 -25.90 -6.19 -15.59
CA GLY A 404 -26.15 -7.49 -16.21
C GLY A 404 -27.07 -7.30 -17.41
N ASN A 405 -26.63 -7.69 -18.59
CA ASN A 405 -27.44 -7.61 -19.80
C ASN A 405 -27.72 -9.02 -20.29
N ASP A 406 -28.98 -9.37 -20.44
CA ASP A 406 -29.40 -10.58 -21.13
C ASP A 406 -29.51 -10.31 -22.63
N TRP A 407 -28.64 -10.97 -23.38
CA TRP A 407 -28.51 -10.83 -24.83
C TRP A 407 -29.16 -11.98 -25.61
N SER A 408 -29.74 -12.96 -24.90
CA SER A 408 -30.29 -14.18 -25.49
C SER A 408 -31.40 -13.93 -26.51
N PRO A 409 -32.25 -12.90 -26.40
CA PRO A 409 -33.28 -12.65 -27.41
C PRO A 409 -32.73 -12.21 -28.78
N VAL A 410 -31.54 -11.58 -28.83
CA VAL A 410 -31.01 -10.96 -30.06
C VAL A 410 -30.63 -12.04 -31.07
N ARG A 411 -31.12 -11.93 -32.32
CA ARG A 411 -30.94 -12.97 -33.33
C ARG A 411 -29.49 -13.24 -33.70
N ALA A 412 -29.18 -14.52 -33.89
CA ALA A 412 -27.83 -15.00 -34.17
C ALA A 412 -27.33 -14.72 -35.60
N LEU A 413 -26.04 -14.99 -35.85
CA LEU A 413 -25.38 -14.88 -37.16
C LEU A 413 -26.14 -15.67 -38.24
N GLY A 414 -26.32 -15.05 -39.40
CA GLY A 414 -26.99 -15.69 -40.55
C GLY A 414 -28.52 -15.57 -40.56
N SER A 415 -29.14 -15.14 -39.45
CA SER A 415 -30.59 -14.94 -39.35
C SER A 415 -31.09 -13.89 -40.35
N TYR A 416 -32.27 -14.11 -40.94
CA TYR A 416 -32.86 -13.17 -41.90
C TYR A 416 -33.28 -11.85 -41.25
N ILE A 417 -33.02 -10.73 -41.92
CA ILE A 417 -33.48 -9.40 -41.51
C ILE A 417 -34.53 -8.89 -42.48
N LYS A 418 -35.78 -8.85 -42.01
CA LYS A 418 -36.91 -8.27 -42.74
C LYS A 418 -36.69 -6.76 -42.90
N GLY A 419 -36.86 -6.24 -44.12
CA GLY A 419 -36.68 -4.82 -44.45
C GLY A 419 -35.37 -4.51 -45.16
N THR A 420 -34.23 -4.92 -44.61
CA THR A 420 -32.91 -4.78 -45.28
C THR A 420 -32.63 -5.89 -46.29
N ASN A 421 -33.40 -6.98 -46.23
CA ASN A 421 -33.24 -8.18 -47.06
C ASN A 421 -31.82 -8.79 -46.96
N GLY A 422 -31.19 -8.64 -45.80
CA GLY A 422 -29.86 -9.15 -45.49
C GLY A 422 -29.84 -10.24 -44.42
N LYS A 423 -28.63 -10.59 -43.97
CA LYS A 423 -28.39 -11.55 -42.88
C LYS A 423 -27.73 -10.85 -41.69
N SER A 424 -28.18 -11.20 -40.48
CA SER A 424 -27.58 -10.74 -39.22
C SER A 424 -26.12 -11.16 -39.12
N GLN A 425 -25.31 -10.33 -38.47
CA GLN A 425 -23.92 -10.64 -38.09
C GLN A 425 -23.82 -11.19 -36.67
N GLY A 426 -24.96 -11.49 -36.03
CA GLY A 426 -25.04 -12.03 -34.69
C GLY A 426 -24.88 -10.98 -33.59
N VAL A 427 -24.74 -11.45 -32.35
CA VAL A 427 -24.70 -10.60 -31.15
C VAL A 427 -23.36 -9.89 -30.96
N VAL A 428 -22.25 -10.48 -31.45
CA VAL A 428 -20.89 -10.02 -31.12
C VAL A 428 -20.58 -8.58 -31.57
N PRO A 429 -20.97 -8.10 -32.77
CA PRO A 429 -20.78 -6.71 -33.13
C PRO A 429 -21.46 -5.72 -32.17
N PHE A 430 -22.65 -6.06 -31.66
CA PHE A 430 -23.36 -5.23 -30.68
C PHE A 430 -22.71 -5.30 -29.30
N LEU A 431 -22.22 -6.49 -28.90
CA LEU A 431 -21.41 -6.67 -27.69
C LEU A 431 -20.12 -5.83 -27.71
N LYS A 432 -19.50 -5.63 -28.88
CA LYS A 432 -18.35 -4.71 -29.04
C LYS A 432 -18.74 -3.25 -28.78
N VAL A 433 -19.92 -2.82 -29.23
CA VAL A 433 -20.45 -1.48 -28.89
C VAL A 433 -20.70 -1.36 -27.38
N ALA A 434 -21.24 -2.40 -26.75
CA ALA A 434 -21.43 -2.46 -25.30
C ALA A 434 -20.11 -2.34 -24.52
N ASN A 435 -19.08 -3.07 -24.96
CA ASN A 435 -17.72 -3.02 -24.42
C ASN A 435 -17.18 -1.58 -24.43
N ASP A 436 -17.23 -0.92 -25.59
CA ASP A 436 -16.66 0.41 -25.74
C ASP A 436 -17.50 1.47 -24.99
N THR A 437 -18.80 1.23 -24.83
CA THR A 437 -19.67 2.06 -23.98
C THR A 437 -19.25 1.95 -22.51
N ALA A 438 -18.96 0.74 -22.00
CA ALA A 438 -18.49 0.55 -20.63
C ALA A 438 -17.16 1.29 -20.38
N VAL A 439 -16.25 1.27 -21.35
CA VAL A 439 -14.97 2.01 -21.31
C VAL A 439 -15.20 3.53 -21.36
N ALA A 440 -16.14 4.00 -22.18
CA ALA A 440 -16.41 5.43 -22.31
C ALA A 440 -16.99 6.05 -21.04
N VAL A 441 -17.85 5.32 -20.30
CA VAL A 441 -18.61 5.89 -19.18
C VAL A 441 -17.93 5.70 -17.81
N ASN A 442 -17.03 4.71 -17.66
CA ASN A 442 -16.08 4.55 -16.54
C ASN A 442 -16.56 5.01 -15.16
N GLN A 443 -17.81 4.70 -14.80
CA GLN A 443 -18.41 5.00 -13.49
C GLN A 443 -18.17 6.43 -12.98
N GLY A 444 -18.23 7.43 -13.87
CA GLY A 444 -17.99 8.84 -13.50
C GLY A 444 -16.55 9.13 -13.05
N GLY A 445 -15.58 8.34 -13.51
CA GLY A 445 -14.16 8.48 -13.19
C GLY A 445 -13.74 7.88 -11.84
N LYS A 446 -14.68 7.36 -11.04
CA LYS A 446 -14.38 6.79 -9.72
C LYS A 446 -13.86 5.35 -9.78
N ARG A 447 -14.32 4.55 -10.74
CA ARG A 447 -13.96 3.12 -10.92
C ARG A 447 -14.08 2.71 -12.39
N LYS A 448 -13.48 1.58 -12.78
CA LYS A 448 -13.69 1.02 -14.13
C LYS A 448 -15.15 0.60 -14.32
N GLY A 449 -15.72 0.89 -15.50
CA GLY A 449 -17.03 0.36 -15.90
C GLY A 449 -17.03 -1.17 -15.84
N ALA A 450 -18.10 -1.76 -15.30
CA ALA A 450 -18.27 -3.21 -15.24
C ALA A 450 -19.64 -3.58 -15.79
N MET A 451 -19.63 -4.44 -16.81
CA MET A 451 -20.81 -4.95 -17.49
C MET A 451 -20.62 -6.43 -17.74
N CYS A 452 -21.68 -7.22 -17.57
CA CYS A 452 -21.70 -8.64 -17.85
C CYS A 452 -22.80 -8.95 -18.86
N ALA A 453 -22.42 -9.49 -20.00
CA ALA A 453 -23.37 -10.05 -20.96
C ALA A 453 -23.69 -11.50 -20.57
N TYR A 454 -24.97 -11.85 -20.61
CA TYR A 454 -25.48 -13.20 -20.44
C TYR A 454 -25.99 -13.71 -21.79
N LEU A 455 -25.67 -14.97 -22.09
CA LEU A 455 -26.16 -15.65 -23.28
C LEU A 455 -26.53 -17.10 -22.97
N GLU A 456 -27.69 -17.53 -23.45
CA GLU A 456 -28.14 -18.90 -23.29
C GLU A 456 -27.33 -19.93 -24.07
N THR A 457 -27.22 -21.12 -23.49
CA THR A 457 -26.31 -22.16 -23.99
C THR A 457 -26.77 -22.80 -25.31
N TRP A 458 -28.06 -22.67 -25.66
CA TRP A 458 -28.59 -23.11 -26.96
C TRP A 458 -28.46 -22.04 -28.04
N HIS A 459 -28.03 -20.83 -27.72
CA HIS A 459 -27.92 -19.75 -28.68
C HIS A 459 -26.89 -20.07 -29.77
N LEU A 460 -27.22 -19.83 -31.04
CA LEU A 460 -26.35 -20.19 -32.17
C LEU A 460 -24.98 -19.48 -32.17
N ASP A 461 -24.89 -18.28 -31.60
CA ASP A 461 -23.60 -17.57 -31.42
C ASP A 461 -22.82 -17.99 -30.15
N VAL A 462 -23.26 -18.99 -29.38
CA VAL A 462 -22.64 -19.34 -28.07
C VAL A 462 -21.16 -19.69 -28.18
N GLU A 463 -20.73 -20.36 -29.24
CA GLU A 463 -19.33 -20.75 -29.41
C GLU A 463 -18.42 -19.52 -29.61
N GLU A 464 -18.89 -18.52 -30.35
CA GLU A 464 -18.18 -17.25 -30.49
C GLU A 464 -18.18 -16.46 -29.18
N PHE A 465 -19.31 -16.47 -28.48
CA PHE A 465 -19.48 -15.79 -27.20
C PHE A 465 -18.48 -16.27 -26.13
N LEU A 466 -18.22 -17.59 -26.07
CA LEU A 466 -17.24 -18.19 -25.16
C LEU A 466 -15.81 -17.70 -25.41
N ASP A 467 -15.50 -17.25 -26.62
CA ASP A 467 -14.16 -16.84 -27.05
C ASP A 467 -13.91 -15.33 -26.92
N LEU A 468 -14.92 -14.54 -26.53
CA LEU A 468 -14.86 -13.07 -26.51
C LEU A 468 -13.74 -12.49 -25.64
N ARG A 469 -13.28 -13.24 -24.63
CA ARG A 469 -12.25 -12.82 -23.67
C ARG A 469 -10.86 -13.41 -23.93
N LYS A 470 -10.66 -14.19 -24.99
CA LYS A 470 -9.34 -14.72 -25.35
C LYS A 470 -8.37 -13.57 -25.69
N ASN A 471 -7.12 -13.68 -25.20
CA ASN A 471 -6.06 -12.68 -25.43
C ASN A 471 -5.55 -12.65 -26.89
N THR A 472 -5.86 -13.67 -27.69
CA THR A 472 -5.41 -13.80 -29.09
C THR A 472 -6.61 -14.05 -30.02
N GLY A 473 -6.42 -13.76 -31.30
CA GLY A 473 -7.45 -13.88 -32.35
C GLY A 473 -7.78 -12.55 -33.00
N ASP A 474 -8.87 -12.50 -33.76
CA ASP A 474 -9.35 -11.27 -34.39
C ASP A 474 -10.01 -10.35 -33.36
N ASP A 475 -9.45 -9.16 -33.15
CA ASP A 475 -9.94 -8.17 -32.17
C ASP A 475 -11.39 -7.71 -32.43
N ARG A 476 -11.83 -7.79 -33.69
CA ARG A 476 -13.22 -7.49 -34.07
C ARG A 476 -14.24 -8.40 -33.38
N ARG A 477 -13.80 -9.56 -32.89
CA ARG A 477 -14.61 -10.58 -32.21
C ARG A 477 -14.17 -10.72 -30.74
N ARG A 478 -13.69 -9.63 -30.12
CA ARG A 478 -13.24 -9.59 -28.72
C ARG A 478 -13.84 -8.42 -27.97
N THR A 479 -14.16 -8.66 -26.69
CA THR A 479 -14.68 -7.67 -25.75
C THR A 479 -13.92 -7.76 -24.43
N HIS A 480 -12.71 -7.19 -24.40
CA HIS A 480 -11.78 -7.35 -23.28
C HIS A 480 -12.25 -6.69 -21.97
N ASP A 481 -13.09 -5.66 -22.07
CA ASP A 481 -13.54 -4.81 -20.96
C ASP A 481 -14.94 -5.20 -20.45
N MET A 482 -15.60 -6.17 -21.10
CA MET A 482 -16.92 -6.67 -20.70
C MET A 482 -16.83 -8.11 -20.22
N ASN A 483 -17.47 -8.44 -19.10
CA ASN A 483 -17.60 -9.80 -18.61
C ASN A 483 -18.65 -10.59 -19.43
N THR A 484 -18.51 -11.91 -19.44
CA THR A 484 -19.44 -12.82 -20.09
C THR A 484 -19.87 -13.90 -19.10
N ALA A 485 -21.12 -14.32 -19.19
CA ALA A 485 -21.69 -15.37 -18.37
C ALA A 485 -22.61 -16.26 -19.22
N ASN A 486 -22.52 -17.57 -19.01
CA ASN A 486 -23.43 -18.52 -19.64
C ASN A 486 -24.72 -18.62 -18.82
N TRP A 487 -25.86 -18.54 -19.49
CA TRP A 487 -27.15 -18.90 -18.94
C TRP A 487 -27.44 -20.36 -19.31
N VAL A 488 -27.28 -21.26 -18.33
CA VAL A 488 -27.26 -22.70 -18.57
C VAL A 488 -28.59 -23.32 -18.15
N PRO A 489 -29.43 -23.79 -19.08
CA PRO A 489 -30.63 -24.53 -18.72
C PRO A 489 -30.26 -25.93 -18.20
N ASP A 490 -31.03 -26.44 -17.23
CA ASP A 490 -30.83 -27.77 -16.65
C ASP A 490 -30.75 -28.89 -17.71
N LEU A 491 -31.50 -28.74 -18.81
CA LEU A 491 -31.49 -29.72 -19.90
C LEU A 491 -30.10 -29.86 -20.54
N PHE A 492 -29.33 -28.78 -20.65
CA PHE A 492 -27.96 -28.85 -21.16
C PHE A 492 -27.11 -29.78 -20.29
N MET A 493 -27.16 -29.58 -18.96
CA MET A 493 -26.40 -30.41 -18.02
C MET A 493 -26.82 -31.88 -18.07
N LYS A 494 -28.12 -32.17 -18.20
CA LYS A 494 -28.62 -33.55 -18.42
C LYS A 494 -28.08 -34.16 -19.71
N ARG A 495 -27.95 -33.38 -20.79
CA ARG A 495 -27.37 -33.87 -22.06
C ARG A 495 -25.88 -34.14 -21.92
N VAL A 496 -25.14 -33.32 -21.17
CA VAL A 496 -23.72 -33.55 -20.85
C VAL A 496 -23.55 -34.87 -20.09
N GLU A 497 -24.34 -35.11 -19.04
CA GLU A 497 -24.28 -36.36 -18.26
C GLU A 497 -24.55 -37.61 -19.11
N LEU A 498 -25.46 -37.50 -20.08
CA LEU A 498 -25.82 -38.58 -21.00
C LEU A 498 -24.88 -38.71 -22.20
N GLY A 499 -23.90 -37.81 -22.36
CA GLY A 499 -23.06 -37.74 -23.56
C GLY A 499 -23.87 -37.51 -24.85
N ALA A 500 -25.00 -36.81 -24.73
CA ALA A 500 -25.96 -36.60 -25.82
C ALA A 500 -25.68 -35.31 -26.60
N ASN A 501 -26.21 -35.23 -27.81
CA ASN A 501 -26.10 -34.03 -28.64
C ASN A 501 -26.85 -32.84 -28.03
N TRP A 502 -26.31 -31.65 -28.26
CA TRP A 502 -26.95 -30.36 -27.99
C TRP A 502 -27.16 -29.61 -29.31
N THR A 503 -28.32 -28.97 -29.46
CA THR A 503 -28.69 -28.29 -30.70
C THR A 503 -28.70 -26.80 -30.44
N LEU A 504 -28.15 -26.05 -31.40
CA LEU A 504 -28.09 -24.59 -31.34
C LEU A 504 -29.16 -23.98 -32.27
N PHE A 505 -29.79 -22.89 -31.82
CA PHE A 505 -30.86 -22.20 -32.53
C PHE A 505 -30.61 -20.69 -32.56
N SER A 506 -31.08 -20.04 -33.63
CA SER A 506 -31.31 -18.60 -33.55
C SER A 506 -32.60 -18.34 -32.78
N PRO A 507 -32.66 -17.35 -31.86
CA PRO A 507 -33.89 -17.02 -31.12
C PRO A 507 -35.10 -16.78 -32.03
N GLY A 508 -34.91 -16.24 -33.23
CA GLY A 508 -36.00 -16.04 -34.19
C GLY A 508 -36.66 -17.34 -34.70
N GLU A 509 -36.02 -18.50 -34.55
CA GLU A 509 -36.54 -19.82 -34.90
C GLU A 509 -37.24 -20.51 -33.73
N ALA A 510 -36.94 -20.09 -32.50
CA ALA A 510 -37.49 -20.60 -31.24
C ALA A 510 -37.75 -19.44 -30.25
N PRO A 511 -38.65 -18.49 -30.59
CA PRO A 511 -38.78 -17.22 -29.87
C PRO A 511 -39.36 -17.35 -28.46
N ASP A 512 -40.05 -18.45 -28.18
CA ASP A 512 -40.63 -18.79 -26.88
C ASP A 512 -39.61 -19.44 -25.93
N LEU A 513 -38.55 -20.04 -26.46
CA LEU A 513 -37.62 -20.88 -25.69
C LEU A 513 -36.93 -20.12 -24.56
N HIS A 514 -36.62 -18.83 -24.77
CA HIS A 514 -35.96 -17.98 -23.78
C HIS A 514 -36.84 -17.73 -22.53
N ASP A 515 -38.15 -17.60 -22.72
CA ASP A 515 -39.10 -17.36 -21.64
C ASP A 515 -39.48 -18.64 -20.89
N LEU A 516 -39.26 -19.82 -21.51
CA LEU A 516 -39.56 -21.12 -20.92
C LEU A 516 -38.46 -21.57 -19.94
N THR A 517 -38.88 -22.16 -18.82
CA THR A 517 -37.97 -22.74 -17.83
C THR A 517 -38.51 -24.05 -17.26
N GLY A 518 -37.62 -24.92 -16.78
CA GLY A 518 -38.01 -26.17 -16.13
C GLY A 518 -38.58 -27.22 -17.07
N LEU A 519 -39.84 -27.62 -16.86
CA LEU A 519 -40.53 -28.66 -17.64
C LEU A 519 -41.33 -28.12 -18.83
N ALA A 520 -41.51 -26.80 -18.90
CA ALA A 520 -42.40 -26.13 -19.83
C ALA A 520 -41.89 -26.14 -21.27
#